data_AF-A0A449I352-F1
#
_entry.id   AF-A0A449I352-F1
#
_cell.length_a   1.000
_cell.length_b   1.000
_cell.length_c   1.000
_cell.angle_alpha   90.00
_cell.angle_beta   90.00
_cell.angle_gamma   90.00
#
_symmetry.space_group_name_H-M   'P 1'
#
loop_
_entity.id
_entity.type
_entity.pdbx_description
1 polymer ?
#
loop_
_entity_poly.entity_id
_entity_poly.type
_entity_poly.pdbx_seq_one_letter_code
_entity_poly.pdbx_strand_id
1 'polypeptide(L)'
;MKRELNKSKRVNWLRQYLIALFKGKRGRYTVSIVSVFVISLFVLWMISGCDIRFGEGVLYVNILEPVVTLGTFFIAAWLGARNIKEEWENQLPKKLTVHFKHKDSYVFTCHKAYLFGESDIRQMGQQIGFQMNENHSLSFYPYIKLEPTTIEKNEKEYFRHYEVTFFLSSWEKKGYKVCWDNDLHTPGNREWIFDVQDKIISEEQANAVYEERERTEKKLGKSL
;
A
#
# COMPACT_ATOMS: atom_id res chain seq x y z
N MET A 1 -45.47 -16.03 -9.41
CA MET A 1 -44.05 -16.50 -9.32
C MET A 1 -42.98 -15.45 -9.66
N LYS A 2 -43.13 -14.61 -10.71
CA LYS A 2 -42.11 -13.59 -11.08
C LYS A 2 -41.88 -12.45 -10.06
N ARG A 3 -42.87 -12.10 -9.22
CA ARG A 3 -42.73 -11.03 -8.20
C ARG A 3 -41.88 -11.43 -6.99
N GLU A 4 -41.98 -12.69 -6.55
CA GLU A 4 -41.20 -13.21 -5.41
C GLU A 4 -39.70 -13.38 -5.74
N LEU A 5 -39.39 -13.79 -6.98
CA LEU A 5 -38.01 -13.94 -7.44
C LEU A 5 -37.26 -12.59 -7.53
N ASN A 6 -37.97 -11.50 -7.85
CA ASN A 6 -37.40 -10.16 -7.94
C ASN A 6 -37.14 -9.56 -6.54
N LYS A 7 -37.99 -9.89 -5.56
CA LYS A 7 -37.82 -9.46 -4.16
C LYS A 7 -36.61 -10.14 -3.50
N SER A 8 -36.43 -11.44 -3.74
CA SER A 8 -35.28 -12.22 -3.25
C SER A 8 -33.94 -11.73 -3.82
N LYS A 9 -33.85 -11.48 -5.14
CA LYS A 9 -32.62 -10.96 -5.78
C LYS A 9 -32.24 -9.55 -5.30
N ARG A 10 -33.21 -8.66 -5.09
CA ARG A 10 -32.95 -7.30 -4.57
C ARG A 10 -32.38 -7.29 -3.15
N VAL A 11 -32.92 -8.13 -2.26
CA VAL A 11 -32.44 -8.24 -0.87
C VAL A 11 -31.00 -8.76 -0.84
N ASN A 12 -30.65 -9.68 -1.73
CA ASN A 12 -29.30 -10.27 -1.76
C ASN A 12 -28.23 -9.28 -2.29
N TRP A 13 -28.58 -8.44 -3.27
CA TRP A 13 -27.65 -7.44 -3.82
C TRP A 13 -27.38 -6.29 -2.84
N LEU A 14 -28.41 -5.80 -2.15
CA LEU A 14 -28.25 -4.78 -1.09
C LEU A 14 -27.40 -5.30 0.06
N ARG A 15 -27.59 -6.56 0.47
CA ARG A 15 -26.82 -7.19 1.55
C ARG A 15 -25.35 -7.36 1.15
N GLN A 16 -25.07 -7.72 -0.10
CA GLN A 16 -23.70 -7.81 -0.61
C GLN A 16 -23.02 -6.43 -0.73
N TYR A 17 -23.76 -5.41 -1.18
CA TYR A 17 -23.28 -4.02 -1.23
C TYR A 17 -22.98 -3.47 0.17
N LEU A 18 -23.84 -3.74 1.15
CA LEU A 18 -23.63 -3.40 2.55
C LEU A 18 -22.42 -4.14 3.12
N ILE A 19 -22.27 -5.44 2.87
CA ILE A 19 -21.09 -6.19 3.36
C ILE A 19 -19.79 -5.64 2.74
N ALA A 20 -19.80 -5.26 1.45
CA ALA A 20 -18.65 -4.66 0.79
C ALA A 20 -18.28 -3.27 1.35
N LEU A 21 -19.28 -2.45 1.67
CA LEU A 21 -19.07 -1.15 2.32
C LEU A 21 -18.47 -1.29 3.72
N PHE A 22 -18.78 -2.36 4.46
CA PHE A 22 -18.38 -2.51 5.87
C PHE A 22 -17.08 -3.32 6.09
N LYS A 23 -16.58 -4.06 5.10
CA LYS A 23 -15.44 -4.99 5.29
C LYS A 23 -14.04 -4.33 5.27
N GLY A 24 -13.91 -3.10 4.78
CA GLY A 24 -12.63 -2.39 4.71
C GLY A 24 -12.40 -1.41 5.88
N LYS A 25 -11.14 -1.07 6.21
CA LYS A 25 -10.82 0.07 7.12
C LYS A 25 -11.51 1.38 6.69
N ARG A 26 -11.80 1.53 5.38
CA ARG A 26 -12.57 2.63 4.78
C ARG A 26 -14.08 2.62 5.09
N GLY A 27 -14.63 1.47 5.49
CA GLY A 27 -16.05 1.25 5.77
C GLY A 27 -16.54 1.77 7.11
N ARG A 28 -15.69 1.74 8.14
CA ARG A 28 -16.05 2.27 9.47
C ARG A 28 -16.37 3.77 9.41
N TYR A 29 -15.64 4.49 8.59
CA TYR A 29 -15.79 5.92 8.41
C TYR A 29 -17.04 6.31 7.60
N THR A 30 -17.41 5.53 6.57
CA THR A 30 -18.65 5.78 5.79
C THR A 30 -19.88 5.52 6.64
N VAL A 31 -19.82 4.53 7.53
CA VAL A 31 -20.88 4.24 8.50
C VAL A 31 -21.05 5.39 9.50
N SER A 32 -19.95 5.98 10.00
CA SER A 32 -20.03 7.15 10.86
C SER A 32 -20.73 8.33 10.17
N ILE A 33 -20.41 8.63 8.91
CA ILE A 33 -21.07 9.73 8.18
C ILE A 33 -22.55 9.45 7.95
N VAL A 34 -22.90 8.26 7.47
CA VAL A 34 -24.30 7.90 7.26
C VAL A 34 -25.06 7.95 8.59
N SER A 35 -24.44 7.51 9.69
CA SER A 35 -25.04 7.60 11.01
C SER A 35 -25.26 9.05 11.47
N VAL A 36 -24.30 9.96 11.26
CA VAL A 36 -24.45 11.38 11.62
C VAL A 36 -25.52 12.05 10.76
N PHE A 37 -25.59 11.72 9.48
CA PHE A 37 -26.64 12.22 8.59
C PHE A 37 -28.03 11.72 9.00
N VAL A 38 -28.16 10.42 9.31
CA VAL A 38 -29.40 9.82 9.81
C VAL A 38 -29.80 10.41 11.17
N ILE A 39 -28.84 10.64 12.07
CA ILE A 39 -29.08 11.27 13.37
C ILE A 39 -29.51 12.73 13.18
N SER A 40 -28.89 13.48 12.26
CA SER A 40 -29.30 14.85 11.93
C SER A 40 -30.73 14.89 11.41
N LEU A 41 -31.07 14.01 10.46
CA LEU A 41 -32.45 13.86 9.96
C LEU A 41 -33.43 13.46 11.06
N PHE A 42 -33.02 12.58 11.98
CA PHE A 42 -33.84 12.15 13.11
C PHE A 42 -34.07 13.28 14.12
N VAL A 43 -33.04 14.07 14.44
CA VAL A 43 -33.13 15.23 15.32
C VAL A 43 -34.04 16.29 14.70
N LEU A 44 -33.96 16.52 13.40
CA LEU A 44 -34.86 17.44 12.69
C LEU A 44 -36.30 16.92 12.59
N TRP A 45 -36.49 15.61 12.44
CA TRP A 45 -37.81 14.98 12.52
C TRP A 45 -38.43 15.17 13.91
N MET A 46 -37.63 14.98 14.97
CA MET A 46 -38.05 15.25 16.36
C MET A 46 -38.42 16.71 16.59
N ILE A 47 -37.64 17.67 16.06
CA ILE A 47 -37.92 19.10 16.17
C ILE A 47 -39.18 19.48 15.37
N SER A 48 -39.42 18.84 14.22
CA SER A 48 -40.62 19.06 13.39
C SER A 48 -41.90 18.54 14.04
N GLY A 49 -41.81 17.61 14.99
CA GLY A 49 -42.93 17.13 15.82
C GLY A 49 -43.40 18.13 16.90
N CYS A 50 -42.60 19.16 17.18
CA CYS A 50 -42.97 20.26 18.08
C CYS A 50 -43.62 21.40 17.28
N ASP A 51 -44.92 21.23 16.99
CA ASP A 51 -45.88 22.29 16.61
C ASP A 51 -45.36 23.42 15.69
N ILE A 52 -44.94 23.07 14.48
CA ILE A 52 -44.55 24.04 13.44
C ILE A 52 -45.71 24.23 12.48
N ARG A 53 -46.37 25.38 12.53
CA ARG A 53 -47.38 25.80 11.54
C ARG A 53 -46.76 25.86 10.15
N PHE A 54 -47.15 24.94 9.27
CA PHE A 54 -46.61 24.79 7.91
C PHE A 54 -47.10 25.90 6.96
N GLY A 55 -46.34 27.00 6.89
CA GLY A 55 -46.30 27.86 5.70
C GLY A 55 -45.13 27.44 4.81
N GLU A 56 -45.28 27.47 3.47
CA GLU A 56 -44.29 26.98 2.50
C GLU A 56 -42.87 27.57 2.70
N GLY A 57 -42.75 28.81 3.17
CA GLY A 57 -41.47 29.44 3.48
C GLY A 57 -40.80 28.95 4.78
N VAL A 58 -41.58 28.44 5.74
CA VAL A 58 -41.09 28.01 7.06
C VAL A 58 -40.37 26.66 6.96
N LEU A 59 -40.86 25.76 6.11
CA LEU A 59 -40.21 24.46 5.82
C LEU A 59 -38.83 24.62 5.18
N TYR A 60 -38.71 25.52 4.21
CA TYR A 60 -37.46 25.75 3.49
C TYR A 60 -36.37 26.28 4.44
N VAL A 61 -36.69 27.36 5.16
CA VAL A 61 -35.73 28.06 6.02
C VAL A 61 -35.39 27.28 7.29
N ASN A 62 -36.37 26.63 7.94
CA ASN A 62 -36.12 26.01 9.24
C ASN A 62 -35.62 24.56 9.15
N ILE A 63 -35.85 23.87 8.03
CA ILE A 63 -35.54 22.44 7.91
C ILE A 63 -34.62 22.18 6.72
N LEU A 64 -35.00 22.60 5.51
CA LEU A 64 -34.22 22.24 4.32
C LEU A 64 -32.84 22.91 4.31
N GLU A 65 -32.77 24.20 4.60
CA GLU A 65 -31.53 24.97 4.56
C GLU A 65 -30.49 24.50 5.59
N PRO A 66 -30.83 24.26 6.87
CA PRO A 66 -29.89 23.69 7.85
C PRO A 66 -29.43 22.27 7.49
N VAL A 67 -30.32 21.41 6.98
CA VAL A 67 -29.96 20.04 6.54
C VAL A 67 -28.94 20.08 5.42
N VAL A 68 -29.22 20.87 4.38
CA VAL A 68 -28.35 20.98 3.21
C VAL A 68 -27.02 21.59 3.61
N THR A 69 -27.03 22.60 4.48
CA THR A 69 -25.80 23.23 5.00
C THR A 69 -24.93 22.24 5.79
N LEU A 70 -25.53 21.52 6.74
CA LEU A 70 -24.81 20.51 7.53
C LEU A 70 -24.34 19.34 6.66
N GLY A 71 -25.18 18.86 5.75
CA GLY A 71 -24.83 17.78 4.82
C GLY A 71 -23.64 18.18 3.95
N THR A 72 -23.66 19.40 3.40
CA THR A 72 -22.55 19.95 2.61
C THR A 72 -21.27 20.06 3.44
N PHE A 73 -21.36 20.54 4.69
CA PHE A 73 -20.22 20.61 5.60
C PHE A 73 -19.59 19.23 5.85
N PHE A 74 -20.39 18.19 6.11
CA PHE A 74 -19.86 16.84 6.32
C PHE A 74 -19.20 16.25 5.08
N ILE A 75 -19.78 16.48 3.90
CA ILE A 75 -19.18 16.05 2.63
C ILE A 75 -17.84 16.76 2.42
N ALA A 76 -17.78 18.07 2.64
CA ALA A 76 -16.56 18.85 2.50
C ALA A 76 -15.48 18.42 3.51
N ALA A 77 -15.83 18.26 4.79
CA ALA A 77 -14.92 17.78 5.82
C ALA A 77 -14.38 16.37 5.51
N TRP A 78 -15.22 15.50 4.97
CA TRP A 78 -14.82 14.16 4.55
C TRP A 78 -13.82 14.17 3.39
N LEU A 79 -14.12 14.93 2.34
CA LEU A 79 -13.23 15.08 1.19
C LEU A 79 -11.90 15.69 1.64
N GLY A 80 -11.93 16.71 2.51
CA GLY A 80 -10.75 17.30 3.11
C GLY A 80 -9.92 16.28 3.88
N ALA A 81 -10.54 15.49 4.76
CA ALA A 81 -9.84 14.46 5.53
C ALA A 81 -9.21 13.38 4.63
N ARG A 82 -9.89 12.99 3.54
CA ARG A 82 -9.32 12.05 2.55
C ARG A 82 -8.12 12.63 1.84
N ASN A 83 -8.23 13.87 1.37
CA ASN A 83 -7.14 14.54 0.66
C ASN A 83 -5.91 14.70 1.57
N ILE A 84 -6.10 15.08 2.84
CA ILE A 84 -4.99 15.17 3.82
C ILE A 84 -4.31 13.81 3.99
N LYS A 85 -5.08 12.73 4.08
CA LYS A 85 -4.51 11.38 4.22
C LYS A 85 -3.74 10.95 2.97
N GLU A 86 -4.32 11.15 1.79
CA GLU A 86 -3.70 10.78 0.51
C GLU A 86 -2.43 11.62 0.26
N GLU A 87 -2.48 12.92 0.57
CA GLU A 87 -1.33 13.82 0.50
C GLU A 87 -0.21 13.36 1.44
N TRP A 88 -0.53 13.03 2.69
CA TRP A 88 0.44 12.47 3.63
C TRP A 88 1.07 11.17 3.11
N GLU A 89 0.27 10.24 2.57
CA GLU A 89 0.79 9.00 1.98
C GLU A 89 1.70 9.24 0.76
N ASN A 90 1.40 10.27 -0.05
CA ASN A 90 2.17 10.62 -1.23
C ASN A 90 3.50 11.32 -0.92
N GLN A 91 3.57 12.03 0.22
CA GLN A 91 4.76 12.68 0.75
C GLN A 91 5.75 11.72 1.40
N LEU A 92 5.31 10.49 1.73
CA LEU A 92 6.22 9.49 2.30
C LEU A 92 7.36 9.17 1.32
N PRO A 93 8.59 8.98 1.83
CA PRO A 93 9.68 8.39 1.06
C PRO A 93 9.21 7.08 0.44
N LYS A 94 9.55 6.86 -0.83
CA LYS A 94 9.18 5.63 -1.55
C LYS A 94 10.39 4.72 -1.58
N LYS A 95 10.19 3.46 -1.23
CA LYS A 95 11.22 2.43 -1.24
C LYS A 95 10.74 1.24 -2.06
N LEU A 96 11.65 0.63 -2.81
CA LEU A 96 11.39 -0.48 -3.71
C LEU A 96 12.22 -1.69 -3.26
N THR A 97 11.57 -2.83 -3.07
CA THR A 97 12.21 -4.13 -2.99
C THR A 97 12.01 -4.85 -4.32
N VAL A 98 13.11 -5.32 -4.91
CA VAL A 98 13.11 -5.97 -6.22
C VAL A 98 13.62 -7.39 -6.07
N HIS A 99 12.84 -8.34 -6.54
CA HIS A 99 13.21 -9.74 -6.62
C HIS A 99 13.41 -10.16 -8.08
N PHE A 100 14.40 -10.99 -8.34
CA PHE A 100 14.62 -11.62 -9.63
C PHE A 100 14.51 -13.13 -9.45
N LYS A 101 13.55 -13.73 -10.16
CA LYS A 101 13.24 -15.15 -10.05
C LYS A 101 13.53 -15.83 -11.39
N HIS A 102 14.26 -16.93 -11.37
CA HIS A 102 14.41 -17.82 -12.51
C HIS A 102 13.83 -19.19 -12.16
N LYS A 103 12.82 -19.63 -12.92
CA LYS A 103 11.99 -20.79 -12.56
C LYS A 103 11.39 -20.61 -11.16
N ASP A 104 11.77 -21.46 -10.20
CA ASP A 104 11.27 -21.42 -8.83
C ASP A 104 12.23 -20.86 -7.79
N SER A 105 13.44 -20.49 -8.20
CA SER A 105 14.46 -20.00 -7.27
C SER A 105 14.73 -18.51 -7.45
N TYR A 106 15.02 -17.85 -6.33
CA TYR A 106 15.43 -16.45 -6.32
C TYR A 106 16.91 -16.36 -6.66
N VAL A 107 17.22 -15.44 -7.56
CA VAL A 107 18.56 -15.19 -8.10
C VAL A 107 19.13 -13.94 -7.48
N PHE A 108 18.35 -12.86 -7.48
CA PHE A 108 18.76 -11.60 -6.88
C PHE A 108 17.62 -11.03 -6.04
N THR A 109 17.97 -10.32 -4.99
CA THR A 109 17.04 -9.46 -4.26
C THR A 109 17.75 -8.21 -3.80
N CYS A 110 17.16 -7.04 -4.10
CA CYS A 110 17.58 -5.80 -3.48
C CYS A 110 16.45 -5.24 -2.65
N HIS A 111 16.73 -4.97 -1.38
CA HIS A 111 15.72 -4.51 -0.44
C HIS A 111 15.78 -3.00 -0.24
N LYS A 112 14.58 -2.40 -0.13
CA LYS A 112 14.34 -1.01 0.31
C LYS A 112 15.21 0.04 -0.43
N ALA A 113 15.41 -0.18 -1.70
CA ALA A 113 16.08 0.71 -2.63
C ALA A 113 15.28 2.02 -2.79
N TYR A 114 15.94 3.18 -2.83
CA TYR A 114 15.24 4.48 -2.97
C TYR A 114 14.48 4.62 -4.30
N LEU A 115 13.18 4.86 -4.25
CA LEU A 115 12.34 5.03 -5.43
C LEU A 115 11.92 6.49 -5.57
N PHE A 116 12.10 7.07 -6.75
CA PHE A 116 11.67 8.44 -7.01
C PHE A 116 10.14 8.51 -7.19
N GLY A 117 9.59 7.64 -8.04
CA GLY A 117 8.15 7.57 -8.32
C GLY A 117 7.67 6.17 -8.70
N GLU A 118 6.36 5.96 -8.63
CA GLU A 118 5.71 4.69 -8.98
C GLU A 118 5.86 4.35 -10.48
N SER A 119 5.95 5.38 -11.33
CA SER A 119 6.22 5.23 -12.77
C SER A 119 7.56 4.55 -13.06
N ASP A 120 8.52 4.70 -12.14
CA ASP A 120 9.90 4.32 -12.38
C ASP A 120 10.21 2.91 -11.88
N ILE A 121 9.25 2.22 -11.25
CA ILE A 121 9.44 0.88 -10.65
C ILE A 121 10.09 -0.09 -11.65
N ARG A 122 9.61 -0.09 -12.90
CA ARG A 122 10.15 -0.99 -13.93
C ARG A 122 11.58 -0.62 -14.31
N GLN A 123 11.81 0.66 -14.59
CA GLN A 123 13.12 1.16 -15.04
C GLN A 123 14.16 1.00 -13.93
N MET A 124 13.83 1.43 -12.70
CA MET A 124 14.66 1.28 -11.52
C MET A 124 14.94 -0.19 -11.22
N GLY A 125 13.92 -1.06 -11.28
CA GLY A 125 14.10 -2.50 -11.11
C GLY A 125 15.08 -3.10 -12.11
N GLN A 126 14.97 -2.74 -13.40
CA GLN A 126 15.91 -3.20 -14.42
C GLN A 126 17.34 -2.66 -14.21
N GLN A 127 17.48 -1.41 -13.78
CA GLN A 127 18.77 -0.80 -13.46
C GLN A 127 19.45 -1.49 -12.27
N ILE A 128 18.71 -1.75 -11.19
CA ILE A 128 19.20 -2.54 -10.05
C ILE A 128 19.67 -3.91 -10.50
N GLY A 129 18.87 -4.61 -11.31
CA GLY A 129 19.24 -5.92 -11.85
C GLY A 129 20.50 -5.90 -12.69
N PHE A 130 20.68 -4.86 -13.52
CA PHE A 130 21.89 -4.63 -14.30
C PHE A 130 23.12 -4.44 -13.41
N GLN A 131 23.02 -3.62 -12.36
CA GLN A 131 24.12 -3.38 -11.41
C GLN A 131 24.47 -4.65 -10.61
N MET A 132 23.47 -5.36 -10.07
CA MET A 132 23.68 -6.64 -9.35
C MET A 132 24.28 -7.74 -10.22
N ASN A 133 24.09 -7.64 -11.54
CA ASN A 133 24.70 -8.53 -12.53
C ASN A 133 26.02 -7.98 -13.09
N GLU A 134 26.76 -7.19 -12.31
CA GLU A 134 28.09 -6.67 -12.69
C GLU A 134 28.03 -5.87 -14.00
N ASN A 135 26.99 -5.06 -14.19
CA ASN A 135 26.76 -4.28 -15.42
C ASN A 135 26.56 -5.12 -16.69
N HIS A 136 25.97 -6.31 -16.55
CA HIS A 136 25.52 -7.13 -17.67
C HIS A 136 24.00 -7.18 -17.74
N SER A 137 23.44 -7.14 -18.95
CA SER A 137 22.00 -7.22 -19.16
C SER A 137 21.44 -8.57 -18.69
N LEU A 138 20.25 -8.52 -18.11
CA LEU A 138 19.46 -9.69 -17.75
C LEU A 138 18.39 -9.92 -18.82
N SER A 139 18.10 -11.20 -19.09
CA SER A 139 17.04 -11.57 -20.01
C SER A 139 15.74 -11.77 -19.24
N PHE A 140 14.74 -10.94 -19.53
CA PHE A 140 13.47 -10.90 -18.80
C PHE A 140 12.31 -11.45 -19.63
N TYR A 141 11.34 -12.05 -18.95
CA TYR A 141 9.98 -12.11 -19.48
C TYR A 141 9.32 -10.71 -19.42
N PRO A 142 8.36 -10.41 -20.31
CA PRO A 142 7.73 -9.09 -20.37
C PRO A 142 6.86 -8.77 -19.13
N TYR A 143 6.37 -9.80 -18.44
CA TYR A 143 5.52 -9.67 -17.26
C TYR A 143 6.34 -9.54 -15.97
N ILE A 144 5.78 -8.80 -15.02
CA ILE A 144 6.31 -8.62 -13.66
C ILE A 144 5.16 -8.83 -12.68
N LYS A 145 5.48 -9.27 -11.46
CA LYS A 145 4.50 -9.36 -10.37
C LYS A 145 4.73 -8.18 -9.43
N LEU A 146 3.72 -7.34 -9.26
CA LEU A 146 3.74 -6.25 -8.29
C LEU A 146 2.88 -6.67 -7.09
N GLU A 147 3.46 -6.65 -5.90
CA GLU A 147 2.72 -6.89 -4.66
C GLU A 147 1.95 -5.63 -4.22
N PRO A 148 0.89 -5.78 -3.40
CA PRO A 148 0.17 -4.64 -2.87
C PRO A 148 1.09 -3.70 -2.08
N THR A 149 1.04 -2.40 -2.38
CA THR A 149 1.81 -1.38 -1.67
C THR A 149 1.49 -1.37 -0.18
N THR A 150 2.52 -1.36 0.65
CA THR A 150 2.41 -1.27 2.11
C THR A 150 3.00 0.05 2.61
N ILE A 151 2.56 0.48 3.78
CA ILE A 151 3.22 1.56 4.53
C ILE A 151 3.92 0.88 5.68
N GLU A 152 5.25 1.02 5.70
CA GLU A 152 6.10 0.44 6.70
C GLU A 152 6.79 1.54 7.51
N LYS A 153 7.28 1.15 8.68
CA LYS A 153 7.98 2.04 9.60
C LYS A 153 9.35 1.45 9.87
N ASN A 154 10.40 2.20 9.56
CA ASN A 154 11.74 1.93 10.07
C ASN A 154 11.93 2.65 11.42
N GLU A 155 13.05 2.45 12.10
CA GLU A 155 13.37 3.12 13.37
C GLU A 155 13.24 4.65 13.29
N LYS A 156 13.55 5.23 12.12
CA LYS A 156 13.63 6.68 11.91
C LYS A 156 12.40 7.28 11.24
N GLU A 157 11.73 6.57 10.33
CA GLU A 157 10.68 7.17 9.49
C GLU A 157 9.67 6.14 8.96
N TYR A 158 8.51 6.64 8.53
CA TYR A 158 7.54 5.89 7.74
C TYR A 158 7.90 6.01 6.25
N PHE A 159 7.71 4.93 5.50
CA PHE A 159 7.94 4.91 4.06
C PHE A 159 6.88 4.07 3.36
N ARG A 160 6.67 4.39 2.09
CA ARG A 160 5.79 3.64 1.20
C ARG A 160 6.60 2.57 0.49
N HIS A 161 6.30 1.31 0.77
CA HIS A 161 7.05 0.17 0.31
C HIS A 161 6.36 -0.48 -0.90
N TYR A 162 7.12 -0.61 -1.97
CA TYR A 162 6.75 -1.32 -3.19
C TYR A 162 7.59 -2.57 -3.28
N GLU A 163 6.97 -3.68 -3.65
CA GLU A 163 7.68 -4.94 -3.87
C GLU A 163 7.31 -5.48 -5.25
N VAL A 164 8.35 -5.78 -6.03
CA VAL A 164 8.20 -6.25 -7.41
C VAL A 164 9.07 -7.47 -7.66
N THR A 165 8.54 -8.45 -8.39
CA THR A 165 9.28 -9.62 -8.86
C THR A 165 9.37 -9.61 -10.38
N PHE A 166 10.60 -9.62 -10.88
CA PHE A 166 10.95 -9.84 -12.28
C PHE A 166 11.24 -11.32 -12.51
N PHE A 167 10.76 -11.83 -13.65
CA PHE A 167 11.00 -13.21 -14.05
C PHE A 167 12.04 -13.26 -15.15
N LEU A 168 13.12 -14.00 -14.91
CA LEU A 168 14.20 -14.19 -15.87
C LEU A 168 13.87 -15.33 -16.82
N SER A 169 14.19 -15.16 -18.10
CA SER A 169 14.03 -16.20 -19.13
C SER A 169 15.24 -17.13 -19.21
N SER A 170 16.42 -16.64 -18.87
CA SER A 170 17.66 -17.41 -18.76
C SER A 170 18.48 -16.93 -17.57
N TRP A 171 19.16 -17.87 -16.93
CA TRP A 171 20.11 -17.58 -15.87
C TRP A 171 21.13 -18.72 -15.75
N GLU A 172 22.42 -18.36 -15.78
CA GLU A 172 23.52 -19.33 -15.83
C GLU A 172 24.39 -19.36 -14.56
N LYS A 173 24.47 -18.24 -13.82
CA LYS A 173 25.29 -18.18 -12.61
C LYS A 173 24.62 -18.96 -11.47
N LYS A 174 25.41 -19.60 -10.62
CA LYS A 174 24.91 -20.24 -9.40
C LYS A 174 25.09 -19.27 -8.23
N GLY A 175 24.04 -19.09 -7.44
CA GLY A 175 24.05 -18.26 -6.25
C GLY A 175 22.88 -17.28 -6.21
N TYR A 176 22.49 -16.92 -4.99
CA TYR A 176 21.48 -15.93 -4.68
C TYR A 176 22.17 -14.68 -4.14
N LYS A 177 22.13 -13.55 -4.87
CA LYS A 177 22.71 -12.30 -4.38
C LYS A 177 21.68 -11.41 -3.69
N VAL A 178 22.05 -10.84 -2.55
CA VAL A 178 21.22 -9.89 -1.80
C VAL A 178 21.94 -8.55 -1.63
N CYS A 179 21.25 -7.45 -1.92
CA CYS A 179 21.68 -6.07 -1.62
C CYS A 179 20.66 -5.28 -0.81
N TRP A 180 21.14 -4.19 -0.23
CA TRP A 180 20.37 -3.21 0.53
C TRP A 180 20.66 -1.83 -0.01
N ASP A 181 19.61 -1.01 -0.10
CA ASP A 181 19.67 0.36 -0.60
C ASP A 181 20.23 0.50 -2.03
N ASN A 182 19.90 1.60 -2.69
CA ASN A 182 20.01 1.69 -4.14
C ASN A 182 21.39 2.01 -4.69
N ASP A 183 22.38 2.15 -3.83
CA ASP A 183 23.68 2.67 -4.23
C ASP A 183 24.77 1.65 -3.91
N LEU A 184 24.94 0.69 -4.82
CA LEU A 184 26.02 -0.30 -4.77
C LEU A 184 27.42 0.36 -4.73
N HIS A 185 27.52 1.66 -4.98
CA HIS A 185 28.78 2.42 -4.98
C HIS A 185 28.97 3.33 -3.75
N THR A 186 27.98 3.48 -2.85
CA THR A 186 28.26 4.13 -1.56
C THR A 186 29.09 3.20 -0.68
N PRO A 187 30.18 3.68 -0.05
CA PRO A 187 30.93 2.92 0.94
C PRO A 187 29.99 2.46 2.06
N GLY A 188 29.66 1.16 2.10
CA GLY A 188 28.76 0.57 3.09
C GLY A 188 27.76 -0.45 2.55
N ASN A 189 27.38 -0.37 1.27
CA ASN A 189 26.50 -1.38 0.66
C ASN A 189 27.31 -2.62 0.26
N ARG A 190 27.04 -3.74 0.94
CA ARG A 190 27.75 -5.00 0.72
C ARG A 190 26.83 -6.01 0.05
N GLU A 191 27.31 -6.63 -1.03
CA GLU A 191 26.66 -7.76 -1.69
C GLU A 191 26.88 -9.05 -0.90
N TRP A 192 25.81 -9.84 -0.75
CA TRP A 192 25.87 -11.14 -0.09
C TRP A 192 25.49 -12.23 -1.07
N ILE A 193 26.35 -13.23 -1.22
CA ILE A 193 26.10 -14.37 -2.09
C ILE A 193 25.79 -15.57 -1.19
N PHE A 194 24.58 -16.09 -1.34
CA PHE A 194 24.12 -17.32 -0.70
C PHE A 194 24.04 -18.44 -1.72
N ASP A 195 23.96 -19.68 -1.26
CA ASP A 195 23.51 -20.79 -2.09
C ASP A 195 22.09 -20.52 -2.61
N VAL A 196 21.73 -21.15 -3.73
CA VAL A 196 20.43 -20.98 -4.39
C VAL A 196 19.29 -21.18 -3.37
N GLN A 197 18.40 -20.21 -3.28
CA GLN A 197 17.26 -20.23 -2.36
C GLN A 197 15.94 -20.30 -3.13
N ASP A 198 15.00 -21.12 -2.63
CA ASP A 198 13.61 -21.13 -3.10
C ASP A 198 12.74 -20.12 -2.33
N LYS A 199 13.30 -19.49 -1.30
CA LYS A 199 12.63 -18.48 -0.46
C LYS A 199 13.45 -17.19 -0.43
N ILE A 200 12.76 -16.06 -0.35
CA ILE A 200 13.39 -14.76 -0.10
C ILE A 200 13.99 -14.80 1.31
N ILE A 201 15.28 -14.50 1.40
CA ILE A 201 15.93 -14.25 2.70
C ILE A 201 15.41 -12.93 3.23
N SER A 202 14.88 -12.94 4.46
CA SER A 202 14.40 -11.72 5.12
C SER A 202 15.54 -10.79 5.51
N GLU A 203 15.20 -9.52 5.76
CA GLU A 203 16.13 -8.52 6.29
C GLU A 203 16.88 -8.97 7.53
N GLU A 204 16.15 -9.51 8.50
CA GLU A 204 16.71 -9.97 9.77
C GLU A 204 17.72 -11.10 9.57
N GLN A 205 17.41 -12.04 8.66
CA GLN A 205 18.30 -13.15 8.33
C GLN A 205 19.56 -12.68 7.60
N ALA A 206 19.43 -11.75 6.65
CA ALA A 206 20.57 -11.16 5.96
C ALA A 206 21.46 -10.36 6.93
N ASN A 207 20.86 -9.61 7.85
CA ASN A 207 21.56 -8.83 8.87
C ASN A 207 22.25 -9.72 9.92
N ALA A 208 21.65 -10.84 10.31
CA ALA A 208 22.30 -11.79 11.21
C ALA A 208 23.61 -12.34 10.62
N VAL A 209 23.59 -12.68 9.33
CA VAL A 209 24.78 -13.15 8.60
C VAL A 209 25.83 -12.03 8.49
N TYR A 210 25.39 -10.79 8.29
CA TYR A 210 26.26 -9.61 8.30
C TYR A 210 27.00 -9.48 9.64
N GLU A 211 26.27 -9.50 10.76
CA GLU A 211 26.85 -9.29 12.09
C GLU A 211 27.81 -10.43 12.49
N GLU A 212 27.48 -11.67 12.13
CA GLU A 212 28.33 -12.82 12.41
C GLU A 212 29.67 -12.73 11.67
N ARG A 213 29.64 -12.29 10.41
CA ARG A 213 30.86 -12.09 9.61
C ARG A 213 31.69 -10.93 10.13
N GLU A 214 31.08 -9.80 10.48
CA GLU A 214 31.82 -8.68 11.09
C GLU A 214 32.49 -9.08 12.41
N ARG A 215 31.81 -9.87 13.25
CA ARG A 215 32.40 -10.42 14.48
C ARG A 215 33.58 -11.32 14.17
N THR A 216 33.50 -12.12 13.11
CA THR A 216 34.55 -13.06 12.70
C THR A 216 35.77 -12.33 12.10
N GLU A 217 35.54 -11.33 11.26
CA GLU A 217 36.62 -10.50 10.66
C GLU A 217 37.33 -9.64 11.72
N LYS A 218 36.60 -9.07 12.68
CA LYS A 218 37.17 -8.41 13.86
C LYS A 218 38.04 -9.36 14.70
N LYS A 219 37.62 -10.61 14.89
CA LYS A 219 38.41 -11.64 15.58
C LYS A 219 39.68 -12.04 14.81
N LEU A 220 39.65 -11.95 13.48
CA LEU A 220 40.77 -12.29 12.60
C LEU A 220 41.74 -11.11 12.36
N GLY A 221 41.50 -9.94 12.96
CA GLY A 221 42.38 -8.78 12.85
C GLY A 221 42.45 -8.17 11.44
N LYS A 222 41.50 -8.50 10.55
CA LYS A 222 41.41 -7.88 9.23
C LYS A 222 40.51 -6.64 9.34
N SER A 223 41.12 -5.46 9.28
CA SER A 223 40.40 -4.20 9.08
C SER A 223 39.75 -4.23 7.69
N LEU A 224 38.48 -3.81 7.63
CA LEU A 224 37.82 -3.35 6.40
C LEU A 224 38.66 -2.28 5.70
#